data_AF-A0A2V9GCT0-F1
#
_entry.id   AF-A0A2V9GCT0-F1
#
_cell.length_a   1.000
_cell.length_b   1.000
_cell.length_c   1.000
_cell.angle_alpha   90.00
_cell.angle_beta   90.00
_cell.angle_gamma   90.00
#
_symmetry.space_group_name_H-M   'P 1'
#
loop_
_entity.id
_entity.type
_entity.pdbx_description
1 polymer ?
#
loop_
_entity_poly.entity_id
_entity_poly.type
_entity_poly.pdbx_seq_one_letter_code
_entity_poly.pdbx_strand_id
1 'polypeptide(L)' 'MNTLSELKRKFRSVWPHLDERTRRIMAANEAVSLGYGGVSLVRRACGLSRKAIEGYWRNPRKEPAVGGPRSSARGGTQAH' A
#
# COMPACT_ATOMS: atom_id res chain seq x y z
N MET A 1 11.36 20.13 0.07
CA MET A 1 10.85 18.94 -0.64
C MET A 1 9.97 18.14 0.32
N ASN A 2 8.70 17.91 -0.01
CA ASN A 2 7.79 17.14 0.85
C ASN A 2 7.95 15.65 0.54
N THR A 3 8.63 14.92 1.43
CA THR A 3 8.84 13.46 1.34
C THR A 3 7.54 12.70 1.07
N LEU A 4 6.42 13.14 1.64
CA LEU A 4 5.10 12.55 1.41
C LEU A 4 4.64 12.67 -0.06
N SER A 5 4.88 13.83 -0.69
CA SER A 5 4.47 14.09 -2.08
C SER A 5 5.32 13.29 -3.06
N GLU A 6 6.60 13.08 -2.74
CA GLU A 6 7.51 12.26 -3.54
C GLU A 6 7.14 10.78 -3.46
N LEU A 7 6.88 10.26 -2.26
CA LEU A 7 6.35 8.90 -2.06
C LEU A 7 5.04 8.69 -2.82
N LYS A 8 4.10 9.65 -2.76
CA LYS A 8 2.84 9.56 -3.51
C LYS A 8 3.06 9.47 -5.01
N ARG A 9 3.95 10.29 -5.57
CA ARG A 9 4.27 10.25 -7.00
C ARG A 9 4.90 8.92 -7.38
N LYS A 10 5.90 8.47 -6.61
CA LYS A 10 6.58 7.19 -6.81
C LYS A 10 5.57 6.06 -6.77
N PHE A 11 4.79 5.94 -5.70
CA PHE A 11 3.79 4.89 -5.57
C PHE A 11 2.75 4.93 -6.69
N ARG A 12 2.27 6.10 -7.09
CA ARG A 12 1.25 6.22 -8.15
C ARG A 12 1.74 5.71 -9.51
N SER A 13 3.03 5.87 -9.84
CA SER A 13 3.57 5.38 -11.10
C SER A 13 3.79 3.86 -11.10
N VAL A 14 4.23 3.28 -9.98
CA VAL A 14 4.52 1.82 -9.91
C VAL A 14 3.32 0.97 -9.50
N TRP A 15 2.38 1.47 -8.68
CA TRP A 15 1.24 0.69 -8.17
C TRP A 15 0.46 -0.10 -9.22
N PRO A 16 0.12 0.47 -10.40
CA PRO A 16 -0.65 -0.22 -11.42
C PRO A 16 0.04 -1.47 -11.98
N HIS A 17 1.37 -1.53 -11.87
CA HIS A 17 2.20 -2.61 -12.40
C HIS A 17 2.60 -3.63 -11.32
N LEU A 18 2.20 -3.41 -10.08
CA LEU A 18 2.61 -4.24 -8.94
C LEU A 18 1.44 -5.04 -8.39
N ASP A 19 1.68 -6.33 -8.23
CA ASP A 19 0.79 -7.20 -7.50
C ASP A 19 0.68 -6.80 -6.04
N GLU A 20 -0.37 -7.29 -5.39
CA GLU A 20 -0.67 -7.01 -4.01
C GLU A 20 0.48 -7.40 -3.04
N ARG A 21 1.23 -8.47 -3.36
CA ARG A 21 2.45 -8.87 -2.64
C ARG A 21 3.55 -7.83 -2.80
N THR A 22 3.93 -7.52 -4.03
CA THR A 22 5.06 -6.62 -4.35
C THR A 22 4.81 -5.19 -3.88
N ARG A 23 3.54 -4.75 -3.84
CA ARG A 23 3.13 -3.48 -3.22
C ARG A 23 3.45 -3.42 -1.73
N ARG A 24 3.25 -4.50 -0.98
CA ARG A 24 3.63 -4.56 0.45
C ARG A 24 5.13 -4.62 0.66
N ILE A 25 5.85 -5.36 -0.19
CA ILE A 25 7.33 -5.42 -0.17
C ILE A 25 7.92 -4.03 -0.32
N MET A 26 7.44 -3.30 -1.33
CA MET A 26 7.95 -1.97 -1.65
C MET A 26 7.60 -0.96 -0.55
N ALA A 27 6.36 -1.00 -0.04
CA ALA A 27 5.96 -0.16 1.09
C ALA A 27 6.77 -0.45 2.38
N ALA A 28 7.06 -1.72 2.67
CA ALA A 28 7.91 -2.09 3.81
C ALA A 28 9.34 -1.58 3.63
N ASN A 29 9.94 -1.76 2.45
CA ASN A 29 11.28 -1.26 2.16
C ASN A 29 11.36 0.27 2.30
N GLU A 30 10.43 1.02 1.71
CA GLU A 30 10.40 2.48 1.85
C GLU A 30 10.25 2.91 3.31
N ALA A 31 9.45 2.20 4.09
CA ALA A 31 9.27 2.51 5.51
C ALA A 31 10.56 2.29 6.32
N VAL A 32 11.34 1.26 5.99
CA VAL A 32 12.65 0.99 6.60
C VAL A 32 13.68 2.02 6.15
N SER A 33 13.74 2.33 4.84
CA SER A 33 14.68 3.31 4.30
C SER A 33 14.49 4.72 4.87
N LEU A 34 13.25 5.08 5.24
CA LEU A 34 12.93 6.37 5.87
C LEU A 34 13.25 6.42 7.37
N GLY A 35 13.50 5.27 8.02
CA GLY A 35 13.80 5.20 9.45
C GLY A 35 12.62 5.61 10.35
N TYR A 36 12.89 6.45 11.36
CA TYR A 36 11.90 6.81 12.37
C TYR A 36 10.70 7.58 11.78
N GLY A 37 9.49 7.05 11.97
CA GLY A 37 8.27 7.63 11.40
C GLY A 37 7.99 7.26 9.93
N GLY A 38 8.89 6.52 9.26
CA GLY A 38 8.74 6.07 7.88
C GLY A 38 7.45 5.30 7.62
N VAL A 39 7.06 4.40 8.54
CA VAL A 39 5.80 3.64 8.45
C VAL A 39 4.57 4.56 8.38
N SER A 40 4.55 5.65 9.15
CA SER A 40 3.43 6.61 9.14
C SER A 40 3.39 7.44 7.86
N LEU A 41 4.55 7.81 7.31
CA LEU A 41 4.66 8.52 6.03
C LEU A 41 4.23 7.63 4.85
N VAL A 42 4.75 6.40 4.79
CA VAL A 42 4.38 5.43 3.76
C VAL A 42 2.90 5.11 3.83
N ARG A 43 2.34 4.85 5.01
CA ARG A 43 0.89 4.66 5.19
C ARG A 43 0.08 5.81 4.55
N ARG A 44 0.46 7.06 4.82
CA ARG A 44 -0.23 8.25 4.27
C ARG A 44 -0.06 8.40 2.76
N ALA A 45 1.06 7.95 2.20
CA ALA A 45 1.33 8.04 0.77
C ALA A 45 0.70 6.90 -0.04
N CYS A 46 0.65 5.70 0.53
CA CYS A 46 0.29 4.46 -0.13
C CYS A 46 -1.15 3.99 0.18
N GLY A 47 -1.69 4.35 1.35
CA GLY A 47 -3.02 3.92 1.80
C GLY A 47 -3.06 2.51 2.38
N LEU A 48 -1.94 1.79 2.45
CA LEU A 48 -1.86 0.48 3.11
C LEU A 48 -1.94 0.60 4.64
N SER A 49 -2.55 -0.42 5.27
CA SER A 49 -2.61 -0.50 6.73
C SER A 49 -1.22 -0.73 7.35
N ARG A 50 -0.98 -0.16 8.54
CA ARG A 50 0.28 -0.35 9.29
C ARG A 50 0.63 -1.83 9.46
N LYS A 51 -0.37 -2.67 9.74
CA LYS A 51 -0.22 -4.13 9.85
C LYS A 51 0.27 -4.80 8.56
N ALA A 52 -0.10 -4.28 7.38
CA ALA A 52 0.33 -4.81 6.10
C ALA A 52 1.81 -4.50 5.82
N ILE A 53 2.28 -3.35 6.30
CA ILE A 53 3.67 -2.90 6.17
C ILE A 53 4.56 -3.66 7.17
N GLU A 54 4.19 -3.67 8.46
CA GLU A 54 4.95 -4.34 9.53
C GLU A 54 4.89 -5.87 9.45
N GLY A 55 3.73 -6.40 9.04
CA GLY A 55 3.51 -7.85 8.94
C GLY A 55 4.38 -8.51 7.88
N TYR A 56 4.72 -7.80 6.80
CA TYR A 56 5.56 -8.33 5.74
C TYR A 56 7.02 -8.54 6.21
N TRP A 57 7.60 -7.56 6.91
CA TRP A 57 8.94 -7.74 7.49
C TRP A 57 8.94 -8.90 8.49
N ARG A 58 7.97 -8.94 9.40
CA ARG A 58 7.93 -9.96 10.45
C ARG A 58 7.71 -11.37 9.91
N ASN A 59 6.96 -11.53 8.81
CA ASN A 59 6.69 -12.83 8.22
C ASN A 59 6.54 -12.73 6.69
N PRO A 60 7.65 -12.77 5.93
CA PRO A 60 7.62 -12.64 4.46
C PRO A 60 6.93 -13.82 3.74
N ARG A 61 6.60 -14.90 4.48
CA ARG A 61 5.82 -16.04 3.98
C ARG A 61 4.32 -15.88 4.21
N LYS A 62 3.88 -14.98 5.09
CA LYS A 62 2.45 -14.67 5.23
C LYS A 62 2.03 -13.90 4.00
N GLU A 63 1.42 -14.62 3.07
CA GLU A 63 0.71 -13.97 1.98
C GLU A 63 -0.24 -12.94 2.58
N PRO A 64 -0.26 -11.73 2.04
CA PRO A 64 -1.26 -10.80 2.48
C PRO A 64 -2.63 -11.40 2.19
N ALA A 65 -3.53 -11.33 3.19
CA ALA A 65 -4.93 -11.64 2.98
C ALA A 65 -5.41 -10.82 1.77
N VAL A 66 -5.53 -11.50 0.62
CA VAL A 66 -6.05 -10.97 -0.63
C VAL A 66 -7.46 -10.52 -0.31
N GLY A 67 -7.60 -9.21 -0.15
CA GLY A 67 -8.88 -8.56 0.02
C GLY A 67 -9.51 -8.39 -1.34
N GLY A 68 -10.02 -9.50 -1.91
CA GLY A 68 -11.10 -9.55 -2.90
C GLY A 68 -10.93 -8.78 -4.23
N PRO A 69 -11.72 -9.14 -5.25
CA PRO A 69 -11.64 -8.52 -6.56
C PRO A 69 -12.02 -7.04 -6.49
N ARG A 70 -11.35 -6.25 -7.35
CA ARG A 70 -11.61 -4.85 -7.65
C ARG A 70 -13.11 -4.63 -7.88
N SER A 71 -13.81 -4.13 -6.87
CA SER A 71 -15.12 -3.50 -7.06
C SER A 71 -14.89 -2.01 -7.17
N SER A 72 -14.60 -1.59 -8.41
CA SER A 72 -14.87 -0.23 -8.85
C SER A 72 -16.32 0.06 -8.54
N ALA A 73 -16.55 1.05 -7.68
CA ALA A 73 -17.87 1.63 -7.48
C ALA A 73 -18.42 2.13 -8.84
N ARG A 74 -19.41 1.40 -9.34
CA ARG A 74 -20.53 1.87 -10.16
C ARG A 74 -21.73 1.21 -9.45
N GLY A 75 -22.57 1.85 -8.66
CA GLY A 75 -23.17 3.18 -8.82
C GLY A 75 -24.56 2.99 -9.44
N GLY A 76 -25.60 2.87 -8.59
CA GLY A 76 -27.04 2.88 -8.94
C GLY A 76 -27.53 1.65 -9.73
N THR A 77 -28.74 1.11 -9.58
CA THR A 77 -30.01 1.67 -9.07
C THR A 77 -30.93 0.48 -8.75
N GLN A 78 -31.69 0.54 -7.66
CA GLN A 78 -32.82 -0.36 -7.34
C GLN A 78 -34.05 0.00 -8.18
N ALA A 79 -34.82 -1.00 -8.60
CA ALA A 79 -36.27 -1.04 -8.92
C ALA A 79 -36.49 -2.16 -9.96
N HIS A 80 -37.46 -3.07 -9.89
CA HIS A 80 -38.73 -3.14 -9.16
C HIS A 80 -39.18 -4.61 -9.14
#